data_AF-A0A7R9Q9Y5-F1
#
_entry.id   AF-A0A7R9Q9Y5-F1
#
_cell.length_a   1.000
_cell.length_b   1.000
_cell.length_c   1.000
_cell.angle_alpha   90.00
_cell.angle_beta   90.00
_cell.angle_gamma   90.00
#
_symmetry.space_group_name_H-M   'P 1'
#
loop_
_entity.id
_entity.type
_entity.pdbx_description
1 polymer ?
#
loop_
_entity_poly.entity_id
_entity_poly.type
_entity_poly.pdbx_seq_one_letter_code
_entity_poly.pdbx_strand_id
1 'polypeptide(L)'
;MKLTKILLSCIVCTLYVVNGQTNSTSKACKTVVLDTCLMNLLLIGDPKYKFPVDMPQMDTQCRTIRGYEKCIKDYSSKCLKAFPKQVTSVLAYGVAKTNKGYCSNKKRKESFIMIGECANKMKSPMDKCMYQYIDRLQGAENYRDVKMRLPMACCEYYKMKQCILGHIEREGKPLCTDSVYSEAERLIDGYAFDVLQLICGDYTEDSDKCQNSVPKTPKKLSSQKRTKSLLLPLINILAADEQ
;
A
#
# COMPACT_ATOMS: atom_id res chain seq x y z
N MET A 1 -63.90 -42.47 -17.24
CA MET A 1 -63.74 -41.29 -18.14
C MET A 1 -63.04 -40.20 -17.35
N LYS A 2 -61.71 -40.06 -17.50
CA LYS A 2 -61.01 -39.11 -18.41
C LYS A 2 -61.14 -37.65 -17.94
N LEU A 3 -60.10 -37.06 -17.35
CA LEU A 3 -59.09 -36.21 -18.02
C LEU A 3 -58.15 -35.66 -16.93
N THR A 4 -56.90 -36.11 -16.79
CA THR A 4 -55.71 -35.88 -17.65
C THR A 4 -55.21 -34.43 -17.65
N LYS A 5 -54.10 -34.22 -16.91
CA LYS A 5 -52.92 -33.39 -17.24
C LYS A 5 -53.15 -31.96 -17.75
N ILE A 6 -52.76 -30.96 -16.93
CA ILE A 6 -52.22 -29.68 -17.43
C ILE A 6 -50.92 -29.37 -16.71
N LEU A 7 -49.84 -29.64 -17.45
CA LEU A 7 -48.55 -28.95 -17.54
C LEU A 7 -47.66 -28.76 -16.30
N LEU A 8 -46.71 -29.70 -16.20
CA LEU A 8 -45.27 -29.40 -16.12
C LEU A 8 -44.91 -28.14 -16.94
N SER A 9 -44.45 -27.08 -16.27
CA SER A 9 -43.44 -26.14 -16.79
C SER A 9 -42.91 -25.27 -15.66
N CYS A 10 -42.01 -25.82 -14.84
CA CYS A 10 -41.11 -25.07 -13.96
C CYS A 10 -39.83 -25.90 -13.73
N ILE A 11 -39.32 -26.52 -14.80
CA ILE A 11 -38.00 -27.16 -14.80
C ILE A 11 -37.02 -26.17 -15.44
N VAL A 12 -35.93 -25.93 -14.71
CA VAL A 12 -34.69 -25.22 -15.09
C VAL A 12 -34.68 -23.69 -14.96
N CYS A 13 -34.61 -23.20 -13.72
CA CYS A 13 -33.91 -21.94 -13.39
C CYS A 13 -33.07 -22.07 -12.11
N THR A 14 -32.52 -23.26 -11.81
CA THR A 14 -31.34 -23.34 -10.94
C THR A 14 -30.13 -22.99 -11.77
N LEU A 15 -29.90 -21.68 -11.85
CA LEU A 15 -28.63 -21.06 -12.15
C LEU A 15 -27.57 -21.69 -11.23
N TYR A 16 -26.90 -22.74 -11.70
CA TYR A 16 -25.55 -22.99 -11.23
C TYR A 16 -24.71 -21.83 -11.75
N VAL A 17 -24.58 -20.81 -10.90
CA VAL A 17 -23.47 -19.87 -10.94
C VAL A 17 -22.23 -20.73 -10.72
N VAL A 18 -21.70 -21.29 -11.81
CA VAL A 18 -20.34 -21.79 -11.83
C VAL A 18 -19.49 -20.55 -11.58
N ASN A 19 -18.96 -20.43 -10.37
CA ASN A 19 -17.88 -19.53 -10.03
C ASN A 19 -16.69 -19.86 -10.93
N GLY A 20 -16.70 -19.30 -12.13
CA GLY A 20 -15.55 -19.25 -13.00
C GLY A 20 -14.50 -18.40 -12.29
N GLN A 21 -13.56 -19.05 -11.60
CA GLN A 21 -12.24 -18.49 -11.38
C GLN A 21 -11.61 -18.26 -12.75
N THR A 22 -11.91 -17.12 -13.38
CA THR A 22 -11.09 -16.60 -14.46
C THR A 22 -9.77 -16.20 -13.83
N ASN A 23 -8.83 -17.16 -13.80
CA ASN A 23 -7.42 -16.85 -13.71
C ASN A 23 -7.12 -15.92 -14.88
N SER A 24 -7.06 -14.61 -14.62
CA SER A 24 -6.74 -13.61 -15.63
C SER A 24 -5.31 -13.84 -16.09
N THR A 25 -5.13 -14.64 -17.14
CA THR A 25 -3.87 -14.99 -17.79
C THR A 25 -3.25 -13.82 -18.56
N SER A 26 -3.86 -12.63 -18.50
CA SER A 26 -3.32 -11.42 -19.10
C SER A 26 -1.96 -11.10 -18.50
N LYS A 27 -0.96 -10.83 -19.36
CA LYS A 27 0.36 -10.34 -18.95
C LYS A 27 0.25 -9.11 -18.02
N ALA A 28 -0.82 -8.31 -18.15
CA ALA A 28 -1.08 -7.13 -17.34
C ALA A 28 -1.43 -7.44 -15.88
N CYS A 29 -1.92 -8.65 -15.56
CA CYS A 29 -2.31 -9.04 -14.20
C CYS A 29 -1.23 -9.80 -13.43
N LYS A 30 -0.02 -9.92 -14.00
CA LYS A 30 1.13 -10.47 -13.27
C LYS A 30 1.50 -9.53 -12.12
N THR A 31 1.59 -10.07 -10.91
CA THR A 31 1.91 -9.32 -9.68
C THR A 31 3.22 -8.54 -9.76
N VAL A 32 4.21 -9.04 -10.53
CA VAL A 32 5.47 -8.34 -10.79
C VAL A 32 5.31 -6.96 -11.44
N VAL A 33 4.25 -6.76 -12.24
CA VAL A 33 3.93 -5.47 -12.86
C VAL A 33 3.52 -4.48 -11.77
N LEU A 34 2.57 -4.87 -10.92
CA LEU A 34 2.11 -4.06 -9.79
C LEU A 34 3.26 -3.71 -8.84
N ASP A 35 4.03 -4.72 -8.44
CA ASP A 35 5.15 -4.57 -7.52
C ASP A 35 6.19 -3.58 -8.05
N THR A 36 6.48 -3.62 -9.34
CA THR A 36 7.41 -2.68 -9.98
C THR A 36 6.84 -1.28 -10.00
N CYS A 37 5.55 -1.12 -10.35
CA CYS A 37 4.92 0.20 -10.38
C CYS A 37 4.86 0.86 -9.01
N LEU A 38 4.50 0.11 -7.96
CA LEU A 38 4.45 0.67 -6.61
C LEU A 38 5.84 0.96 -6.05
N MET A 39 6.83 0.09 -6.28
CA MET A 39 8.20 0.32 -5.83
C MET A 39 8.76 1.66 -6.33
N ASN A 40 8.48 2.02 -7.59
CA ASN A 40 8.91 3.30 -8.15
C ASN A 40 8.05 4.50 -7.69
N LEU A 41 6.89 4.25 -7.06
CA LEU A 41 5.97 5.29 -6.63
C LEU A 41 6.16 5.66 -5.14
N LEU A 42 6.46 4.70 -4.27
CA LEU A 42 6.53 4.93 -2.81
C LEU A 42 7.79 5.67 -2.34
N LEU A 43 8.74 5.95 -3.23
CA LEU A 43 9.99 6.70 -3.00
C LEU A 43 10.99 6.02 -2.03
N ILE A 44 10.49 5.24 -1.08
CA ILE A 44 11.20 4.47 -0.07
C ILE A 44 11.07 2.98 -0.39
N GLY A 45 12.17 2.24 -0.28
CA GLY A 45 12.26 0.82 -0.64
C GLY A 45 12.90 0.55 -2.00
N ASP A 46 13.03 1.55 -2.88
CA ASP A 46 13.89 1.44 -4.07
C ASP A 46 15.28 2.03 -3.78
N PRO A 47 16.35 1.21 -3.66
CA PRO A 47 17.69 1.71 -3.36
C PRO A 47 18.27 2.65 -4.43
N LYS A 48 17.71 2.66 -5.64
CA LYS A 48 18.14 3.54 -6.73
C LYS A 48 17.42 4.89 -6.72
N TYR A 49 16.30 5.01 -6.02
CA TYR A 49 15.55 6.25 -5.96
C TYR A 49 16.37 7.35 -5.26
N LYS A 50 16.34 8.54 -5.85
CA LYS A 50 16.91 9.77 -5.29
C LYS A 50 15.83 10.81 -5.21
N PHE A 51 15.67 11.40 -4.02
CA PHE A 51 14.77 12.52 -3.83
C PHE A 51 15.31 13.74 -4.60
N PRO A 52 14.45 14.51 -5.29
CA PRO A 52 14.82 15.75 -5.95
C PRO A 52 15.45 16.75 -4.99
N VAL A 53 16.59 17.31 -5.39
CA VAL A 53 17.27 18.40 -4.65
C VAL A 53 17.20 19.74 -5.38
N ASP A 54 16.52 19.78 -6.52
CA ASP A 54 16.30 20.99 -7.31
C ASP A 54 14.98 20.91 -8.11
N MET A 55 14.58 22.04 -8.69
CA MET A 55 13.35 22.13 -9.48
C MET A 55 13.37 21.27 -10.76
N PRO A 56 14.46 21.21 -11.56
CA PRO A 56 14.54 20.30 -12.70
C PRO A 56 14.33 18.82 -12.35
N GLN A 57 14.91 18.35 -11.25
CA GLN A 57 14.70 17.00 -10.74
C GLN A 57 13.25 16.81 -10.28
N MET A 58 12.66 17.81 -9.61
CA MET A 58 11.27 17.74 -9.16
C MET A 58 10.29 17.70 -10.34
N ASP A 59 10.54 18.47 -11.39
CA ASP A 59 9.73 18.43 -12.62
C ASP A 59 9.86 17.10 -13.35
N THR A 60 11.03 16.47 -13.29
CA THR A 60 11.25 15.12 -13.81
C THR A 60 10.47 14.09 -12.99
N GLN A 61 10.56 14.15 -11.67
CA GLN A 61 9.77 13.33 -10.74
C GLN A 61 8.27 13.44 -11.06
N CYS A 62 7.75 14.65 -11.15
CA CYS A 62 6.33 14.92 -11.40
C CYS A 62 5.83 14.40 -12.76
N ARG A 63 6.69 14.28 -13.76
CA ARG A 63 6.35 13.66 -15.05
C ARG A 63 6.32 12.15 -14.94
N THR A 64 7.29 11.55 -14.26
CA THR A 64 7.45 10.10 -14.15
C THR A 64 6.35 9.45 -13.30
N ILE A 65 6.00 10.05 -12.15
CA ILE A 65 5.04 9.45 -11.20
C ILE A 65 3.64 9.18 -11.81
N ARG A 66 3.21 10.01 -12.77
CA ARG A 66 1.91 9.84 -13.45
C ARG A 66 1.79 8.48 -14.16
N GLY A 67 2.90 7.97 -14.70
CA GLY A 67 2.95 6.66 -15.33
C GLY A 67 2.72 5.53 -14.33
N TYR A 68 3.35 5.63 -13.15
CA TYR A 68 3.21 4.63 -12.09
C TYR A 68 1.82 4.67 -11.43
N GLU A 69 1.26 5.87 -11.20
CA GLU A 69 -0.13 6.04 -10.74
C GLU A 69 -1.13 5.36 -11.69
N LYS A 70 -0.97 5.61 -12.99
CA LYS A 70 -1.80 4.96 -14.01
C LYS A 70 -1.64 3.44 -13.98
N CYS A 71 -0.42 2.93 -13.84
CA CYS A 71 -0.17 1.50 -13.77
C CYS A 71 -0.92 0.83 -12.60
N ILE A 72 -0.84 1.41 -11.40
CA ILE A 72 -1.53 0.86 -10.22
C ILE A 72 -3.06 0.92 -10.39
N LYS A 73 -3.57 2.05 -10.90
CA LYS A 73 -5.01 2.21 -11.17
C LYS A 73 -5.52 1.18 -12.17
N ASP A 74 -4.80 1.00 -13.28
CA ASP A 74 -5.17 0.03 -14.31
C ASP A 74 -5.14 -1.39 -13.75
N TYR A 75 -4.10 -1.76 -12.99
CA TYR A 75 -4.00 -3.07 -12.34
C TYR A 75 -5.15 -3.30 -11.36
N SER A 76 -5.39 -2.36 -10.44
CA SER A 76 -6.47 -2.43 -9.46
C SER A 76 -7.81 -2.65 -10.13
N SER A 77 -8.11 -1.90 -11.20
CA SER A 77 -9.39 -2.01 -11.89
C SER A 77 -9.62 -3.34 -12.62
N LYS A 78 -8.56 -3.91 -13.20
CA LYS A 78 -8.62 -5.06 -14.14
C LYS A 78 -8.33 -6.40 -13.47
N CYS A 79 -7.53 -6.40 -12.40
CA CYS A 79 -6.92 -7.61 -11.87
C CYS A 79 -7.34 -7.92 -10.44
N LEU A 80 -7.80 -6.92 -9.68
CA LEU A 80 -8.28 -7.13 -8.30
C LEU A 80 -9.80 -7.28 -8.27
N LYS A 81 -10.28 -8.03 -7.28
CA LYS A 81 -11.70 -8.23 -7.00
C LYS A 81 -12.11 -7.45 -5.76
N ALA A 82 -13.40 -7.14 -5.68
CA ALA A 82 -14.13 -6.66 -4.50
C ALA A 82 -13.30 -5.77 -3.54
N PHE A 83 -13.01 -6.23 -2.32
CA PHE A 83 -12.39 -5.46 -1.26
C PHE A 83 -10.92 -5.10 -1.54
N PRO A 84 -10.02 -6.02 -1.96
CA PRO A 84 -8.68 -5.65 -2.41
C PRO A 84 -8.67 -4.56 -3.50
N LYS A 85 -9.64 -4.59 -4.43
CA LYS A 85 -9.80 -3.55 -5.45
C LYS A 85 -10.17 -2.20 -4.84
N GLN A 86 -11.13 -2.17 -3.93
CA GLN A 86 -11.56 -0.95 -3.23
C GLN A 86 -10.40 -0.33 -2.46
N VAL A 87 -9.73 -1.11 -1.62
CA VAL A 87 -8.62 -0.63 -0.77
C VAL A 87 -7.45 -0.14 -1.61
N THR A 88 -7.07 -0.90 -2.65
CA THR A 88 -6.00 -0.47 -3.57
C THR A 88 -6.38 0.80 -4.32
N SER A 89 -7.65 0.97 -4.68
CA SER A 89 -8.13 2.20 -5.35
C SER A 89 -8.07 3.41 -4.43
N VAL A 90 -8.38 3.25 -3.14
CA VAL A 90 -8.28 4.32 -2.14
C VAL A 90 -6.82 4.68 -1.88
N LEU A 91 -5.92 3.69 -1.74
CA LEU A 91 -4.48 3.94 -1.65
C LEU A 91 -3.96 4.70 -2.90
N ALA A 92 -4.33 4.24 -4.10
CA ALA A 92 -3.93 4.90 -5.34
C ALA A 92 -4.46 6.34 -5.43
N TYR A 93 -5.66 6.60 -4.93
CA TYR A 93 -6.23 7.95 -4.83
C TYR A 93 -5.42 8.83 -3.88
N GLY A 94 -5.12 8.35 -2.66
CA GLY A 94 -4.31 9.10 -1.68
C GLY A 94 -2.94 9.48 -2.24
N VAL A 95 -2.26 8.54 -2.88
CA VAL A 95 -0.98 8.78 -3.55
C VAL A 95 -1.10 9.82 -4.67
N ALA A 96 -2.07 9.65 -5.58
CA ALA A 96 -2.27 10.59 -6.70
C ALA A 96 -2.66 12.00 -6.23
N LYS A 97 -3.50 12.10 -5.19
CA LYS A 97 -3.89 13.37 -4.57
C LYS A 97 -2.70 14.09 -3.96
N THR A 98 -1.88 13.38 -3.19
CA THR A 98 -0.69 13.92 -2.54
C THR A 98 0.35 14.35 -3.57
N ASN A 99 0.66 13.50 -4.54
CA ASN A 99 1.55 13.83 -5.65
C ASN A 99 1.06 15.03 -6.46
N LYS A 100 -0.23 15.10 -6.78
CA LYS A 100 -0.81 16.27 -7.46
C LYS A 100 -0.62 17.54 -6.62
N GLY A 101 -0.80 17.47 -5.30
CA GLY A 101 -0.55 18.58 -4.39
C GLY A 101 0.88 19.11 -4.49
N TYR A 102 1.87 18.21 -4.46
CA TYR A 102 3.28 18.57 -4.61
C TYR A 102 3.65 19.04 -6.01
N CYS A 103 3.08 18.44 -7.05
CA CYS A 103 3.48 18.70 -8.44
C CYS A 103 2.79 19.89 -9.12
N SER A 104 1.66 20.35 -8.58
CA SER A 104 0.90 21.48 -9.16
C SER A 104 1.20 22.83 -8.51
N ASN A 105 1.74 22.84 -7.29
CA ASN A 105 1.97 24.05 -6.52
C ASN A 105 3.47 24.31 -6.34
N LYS A 106 3.95 25.49 -6.75
CA LYS A 106 5.39 25.85 -6.67
C LYS A 106 5.94 25.79 -5.23
N LYS A 107 5.22 26.34 -4.25
CA LYS A 107 5.65 26.31 -2.83
C LYS A 107 5.71 24.88 -2.29
N ARG A 108 4.78 24.02 -2.71
CA ARG A 108 4.83 22.59 -2.35
C ARG A 108 5.99 21.88 -3.02
N LYS A 109 6.32 22.16 -4.28
CA LYS A 109 7.56 21.65 -4.91
C LYS A 109 8.80 22.04 -4.11
N GLU A 110 8.91 23.31 -3.73
CA GLU A 110 10.01 23.81 -2.90
C GLU A 110 10.07 23.09 -1.54
N SER A 111 8.92 22.82 -0.93
CA SER A 111 8.85 22.04 0.33
C SER A 111 9.31 20.59 0.14
N PHE A 112 8.97 19.96 -1.00
CA PHE A 112 9.45 18.62 -1.35
C PHE A 112 10.96 18.59 -1.67
N ILE A 113 11.48 19.65 -2.29
CA ILE A 113 12.91 19.78 -2.56
C ILE A 113 13.69 19.94 -1.25
N MET A 114 13.14 20.69 -0.29
CA MET A 114 13.73 20.91 1.03
C MET A 114 14.02 19.59 1.78
N ILE A 115 13.16 18.58 1.63
CA ILE A 115 13.40 17.27 2.25
C ILE A 115 14.46 16.44 1.49
N GLY A 116 14.82 16.82 0.27
CA GLY A 116 15.57 15.98 -0.66
C GLY A 116 16.96 15.59 -0.18
N GLU A 117 17.77 16.54 0.28
CA GLU A 117 19.12 16.24 0.78
C GLU A 117 19.08 15.35 2.02
N CYS A 118 18.23 15.70 2.98
CA CYS A 118 17.98 14.90 4.18
C CYS A 118 17.55 13.47 3.83
N ALA A 119 16.50 13.32 3.02
CA ALA A 119 15.96 12.02 2.64
C ALA A 119 16.98 11.17 1.85
N ASN A 120 17.81 11.80 1.01
CA ASN A 120 18.89 11.11 0.31
C ASN A 120 19.99 10.61 1.26
N LYS A 121 20.32 11.37 2.32
CA LYS A 121 21.26 10.96 3.37
C LYS A 121 20.68 9.84 4.24
N MET A 122 19.39 9.91 4.55
CA MET A 122 18.65 8.95 5.38
C MET A 122 18.08 7.77 4.60
N LYS A 123 18.40 7.64 3.31
CA LYS A 123 17.81 6.65 2.43
C LYS A 123 17.98 5.22 2.93
N SER A 124 19.19 4.84 3.34
CA SER A 124 19.49 3.48 3.80
C SER A 124 18.72 3.08 5.07
N PRO A 125 18.71 3.87 6.16
CA PRO A 125 17.89 3.56 7.33
C PRO A 125 16.38 3.57 7.03
N MET A 126 15.89 4.52 6.22
CA MET A 126 14.48 4.54 5.80
C MET A 126 14.08 3.29 5.01
N ASP A 127 14.93 2.85 4.07
CA ASP A 127 14.71 1.61 3.31
C ASP A 127 14.68 0.38 4.22
N LYS A 128 15.53 0.36 5.26
CA LYS A 128 15.53 -0.71 6.26
C LYS A 128 14.19 -0.78 7.00
N CYS A 129 13.61 0.36 7.39
CA CYS A 129 12.27 0.41 7.99
C CYS A 129 11.21 -0.15 7.04
N MET A 130 11.25 0.24 5.76
CA MET A 130 10.31 -0.26 4.75
C MET A 130 10.48 -1.78 4.51
N TYR A 131 11.71 -2.29 4.46
CA TYR A 131 11.95 -3.73 4.32
C TYR A 131 11.47 -4.54 5.52
N GLN A 132 11.65 -4.01 6.73
CA GLN A 132 11.10 -4.62 7.94
C GLN A 132 9.57 -4.63 7.89
N TYR A 133 8.95 -3.56 7.43
CA TYR A 133 7.50 -3.51 7.26
C TYR A 133 6.99 -4.54 6.26
N ILE A 134 7.62 -4.65 5.09
CA ILE A 134 7.26 -5.67 4.08
C ILE A 134 7.42 -7.09 4.66
N ASP A 135 8.51 -7.36 5.39
CA ASP A 135 8.71 -8.66 6.06
C ASP A 135 7.62 -8.95 7.08
N ARG A 136 7.08 -7.92 7.75
CA ARG A 136 6.01 -8.07 8.74
C ARG A 136 4.65 -8.26 8.08
N LEU A 137 4.38 -7.58 6.96
CA LEU A 137 3.17 -7.84 6.16
C LEU A 137 3.16 -9.28 5.63
N GLN A 138 4.28 -9.79 5.11
CA GLN A 138 4.38 -11.18 4.68
C GLN A 138 4.28 -12.17 5.86
N GLY A 139 4.71 -11.76 7.06
CA GLY A 139 4.46 -12.53 8.27
C GLY A 139 2.97 -12.58 8.62
N ALA A 140 2.30 -11.41 8.62
CA ALA A 140 0.88 -11.28 8.90
C ALA A 140 0.03 -12.06 7.88
N GLU A 141 0.37 -12.02 6.59
CA GLU A 141 -0.25 -12.81 5.52
C GLU A 141 -0.33 -14.30 5.86
N ASN A 142 0.69 -14.84 6.54
CA ASN A 142 0.77 -16.24 6.92
C ASN A 142 0.29 -16.53 8.35
N TYR A 143 -0.24 -15.52 9.05
CA TYR A 143 -0.71 -15.70 10.42
C TYR A 143 -1.96 -16.58 10.47
N ARG A 144 -2.03 -17.47 11.46
CA ARG A 144 -3.07 -18.50 11.56
C ARG A 144 -4.48 -17.94 11.71
N ASP A 145 -4.62 -16.83 12.43
CA ASP A 145 -5.90 -16.17 12.65
C ASP A 145 -6.08 -15.07 11.62
N VAL A 146 -6.96 -15.32 10.64
CA VAL A 146 -7.20 -14.42 9.51
C VAL A 146 -7.67 -13.04 9.98
N LYS A 147 -8.51 -12.99 11.01
CA LYS A 147 -9.08 -11.75 11.55
C LYS A 147 -8.02 -10.82 12.17
N MET A 148 -6.86 -11.37 12.53
CA MET A 148 -5.76 -10.59 13.10
C MET A 148 -4.76 -10.09 12.06
N ARG A 149 -4.86 -10.54 10.79
CA ARG A 149 -3.90 -10.15 9.75
C ARG A 149 -3.97 -8.67 9.40
N LEU A 150 -5.18 -8.14 9.24
CA LEU A 150 -5.41 -6.72 8.96
C LEU A 150 -5.05 -5.82 10.15
N PRO A 151 -5.47 -6.10 11.39
CA PRO A 151 -4.97 -5.42 12.58
C PRO A 151 -3.43 -5.38 12.68
N MET A 152 -2.77 -6.52 12.41
CA MET A 152 -1.30 -6.57 12.36
C MET A 152 -0.73 -5.64 11.30
N ALA A 153 -1.28 -5.65 10.08
CA ALA A 153 -0.82 -4.76 9.02
C ALA A 153 -0.95 -3.28 9.41
N CYS A 154 -2.07 -2.89 10.00
CA CYS A 154 -2.32 -1.53 10.50
C CYS A 154 -1.30 -1.11 11.58
N CYS A 155 -1.08 -1.96 12.59
CA CYS A 155 -0.12 -1.62 13.65
C CYS A 155 1.34 -1.60 13.14
N GLU A 156 1.70 -2.45 12.19
CA GLU A 156 3.05 -2.44 11.59
C GLU A 156 3.28 -1.24 10.67
N TYR A 157 2.23 -0.65 10.09
CA TYR A 157 2.33 0.64 9.39
C TYR A 157 2.81 1.74 10.34
N TYR A 158 2.20 1.89 11.53
CA TYR A 158 2.60 2.94 12.47
C TYR A 158 4.01 2.72 13.00
N LYS A 159 4.41 1.46 13.25
CA LYS A 159 5.81 1.14 13.59
C LYS A 159 6.77 1.52 12.46
N MET A 160 6.37 1.34 11.21
CA MET A 160 7.16 1.75 10.03
C MET A 160 7.28 3.27 9.94
N LYS A 161 6.17 4.01 10.11
CA LYS A 161 6.15 5.48 10.17
C LYS A 161 7.10 5.99 11.27
N GLN A 162 6.95 5.48 12.49
CA GLN A 162 7.80 5.83 13.65
C GLN A 162 9.27 5.48 13.44
N CYS A 163 9.57 4.35 12.79
CA CYS A 163 10.94 3.97 12.45
C CYS A 163 11.58 5.00 11.51
N ILE A 164 10.87 5.40 10.45
CA ILE A 164 11.36 6.40 9.48
C ILE A 164 11.57 7.75 10.16
N LEU A 165 10.54 8.26 10.82
CA LEU A 165 10.57 9.58 11.47
C LEU A 165 11.62 9.63 12.58
N GLY A 166 11.77 8.55 13.35
CA GLY A 166 12.79 8.45 14.39
C GLY A 166 14.23 8.50 13.85
N HIS A 167 14.49 7.95 12.66
CA HIS A 167 15.80 8.11 12.01
C HIS A 167 16.03 9.56 11.56
N ILE A 168 15.03 10.20 10.95
CA ILE A 168 15.11 11.61 10.53
C ILE A 168 15.43 12.51 11.74
N GLU A 169 14.75 12.28 12.87
CA GLU A 169 14.92 13.07 14.09
C GLU A 169 16.29 12.87 14.75
N ARG A 170 16.71 11.62 14.95
CA ARG A 170 17.91 11.30 15.77
C ARG A 170 19.22 11.32 14.99
N GLU A 171 19.19 10.90 13.73
CA GLU A 171 20.39 10.69 12.92
C GLU A 171 20.50 11.69 11.75
N GLY A 172 19.41 12.38 11.43
CA GLY A 172 19.33 13.29 10.29
C GLY A 172 19.93 14.68 10.54
N LYS A 173 20.16 15.09 11.79
CA LYS A 173 20.66 16.43 12.12
C LYS A 173 22.14 16.61 11.74
N PRO A 174 22.57 17.82 11.32
CA PRO A 174 21.78 19.06 11.22
C PRO A 174 20.95 19.19 9.93
N LEU A 175 21.10 18.26 8.98
CA LEU A 175 20.50 18.36 7.64
C LEU A 175 18.97 18.25 7.66
N CYS A 176 18.44 17.37 8.51
CA CYS A 176 17.02 17.17 8.72
C CYS A 176 16.52 18.09 9.85
N THR A 177 16.14 19.32 9.48
CA THR A 177 15.52 20.28 10.41
C THR A 177 14.12 19.82 10.86
N ASP A 178 13.57 20.47 11.88
CA ASP A 178 12.22 20.15 12.35
C ASP A 178 11.14 20.43 11.27
N SER A 179 11.40 21.38 10.36
CA SER A 179 10.55 21.62 9.18
C SER A 179 10.63 20.46 8.18
N VAL A 180 11.81 19.88 7.99
CA VAL A 180 11.99 18.68 7.14
C VAL A 180 11.29 17.48 7.76
N TYR A 181 11.39 17.28 9.08
CA TYR A 181 10.64 16.25 9.79
C TYR A 181 9.13 16.40 9.55
N SER A 182 8.60 17.61 9.78
CA SER A 182 7.16 17.90 9.64
C SER A 182 6.66 17.68 8.20
N GLU A 183 7.48 18.00 7.20
CA GLU A 183 7.11 17.77 5.80
C GLU A 183 7.22 16.29 5.41
N ALA A 184 8.20 15.56 5.95
CA ALA A 184 8.31 14.11 5.77
C ALA A 184 7.10 13.37 6.37
N GLU A 185 6.69 13.75 7.58
CA GLU A 185 5.48 13.21 8.21
C GLU A 185 4.24 13.48 7.36
N ARG A 186 4.04 14.74 6.95
CA ARG A 186 2.93 15.12 6.06
C ARG A 186 2.91 14.32 4.75
N LEU A 187 4.08 14.04 4.18
CA LEU A 187 4.19 13.23 2.97
C LEU A 187 3.76 11.77 3.21
N ILE A 188 4.23 11.16 4.29
CA ILE A 188 3.89 9.78 4.68
C ILE A 188 2.38 9.66 4.96
N ASP A 189 1.83 10.59 5.74
CA ASP A 189 0.40 10.62 6.05
C ASP A 189 -0.43 10.86 4.80
N GLY A 190 -0.01 11.78 3.93
CA GLY A 190 -0.70 12.06 2.66
C GLY A 190 -0.84 10.83 1.76
N TYR A 191 0.11 9.88 1.80
CA TYR A 191 0.01 8.65 1.00
C TYR A 191 -0.93 7.60 1.59
N ALA A 192 -0.99 7.47 2.91
CA ALA A 192 -1.65 6.34 3.55
C ALA A 192 -2.93 6.69 4.31
N PHE A 193 -3.16 7.95 4.67
CA PHE A 193 -4.25 8.37 5.57
C PHE A 193 -5.63 7.85 5.11
N ASP A 194 -6.00 8.11 3.86
CA ASP A 194 -7.31 7.73 3.34
C ASP A 194 -7.53 6.19 3.37
N VAL A 195 -6.47 5.41 3.13
CA VAL A 195 -6.56 3.94 3.16
C VAL A 195 -6.57 3.38 4.58
N LEU A 196 -5.82 3.98 5.50
CA LEU A 196 -5.80 3.59 6.91
C LEU A 196 -7.15 3.88 7.57
N GLN A 197 -7.76 5.03 7.26
CA GLN A 197 -9.12 5.32 7.72
C GLN A 197 -10.13 4.29 7.24
N LEU A 198 -9.97 3.78 6.02
CA LEU A 198 -10.86 2.76 5.46
C LEU A 198 -10.71 1.41 6.15
N ILE A 199 -9.48 0.94 6.41
CA ILE A 199 -9.24 -0.48 6.77
C ILE A 199 -8.80 -0.70 8.21
N CYS A 200 -8.31 0.33 8.91
CA CYS A 200 -7.72 0.15 10.23
C CYS A 200 -8.69 0.41 11.39
N GLY A 201 -9.84 1.06 11.16
CA GLY A 201 -10.82 1.33 12.21
C GLY A 201 -10.17 1.90 13.47
N ASP A 202 -10.26 1.19 14.58
CA ASP A 202 -9.70 1.59 15.88
C ASP A 202 -8.20 1.27 16.07
N TYR A 203 -7.54 0.61 15.11
CA TYR A 203 -6.11 0.33 15.14
C TYR A 203 -5.36 1.55 14.59
N THR A 204 -5.30 2.62 15.39
CA THR A 204 -4.63 3.89 15.06
C THR A 204 -3.28 4.04 15.78
N GLU A 205 -2.53 5.09 15.44
CA GLU A 205 -1.22 5.40 16.04
C GLU A 205 -1.28 5.50 17.57
N ASP A 206 -2.34 6.15 18.09
CA ASP A 206 -2.54 6.42 19.51
C ASP A 206 -3.34 5.31 20.23
N SER A 207 -3.73 4.27 19.52
CA SER A 207 -4.56 3.20 20.07
C SER A 207 -3.73 2.22 20.89
N ASP A 208 -4.18 1.94 22.11
CA ASP A 208 -3.61 0.90 22.96
C ASP A 208 -3.82 -0.50 22.38
N LYS A 209 -4.75 -0.66 21.42
CA LYS A 209 -5.01 -1.94 20.72
C LYS A 209 -3.76 -2.47 20.02
N CYS A 210 -2.92 -1.61 19.45
CA CYS A 210 -1.68 -2.04 18.82
C CYS A 210 -0.61 -2.54 19.80
N GLN A 211 -0.75 -2.20 21.09
CA GLN A 211 0.15 -2.64 22.16
C GLN A 211 -0.43 -3.85 22.91
N ASN A 212 -1.74 -3.86 23.15
CA ASN A 212 -2.40 -4.76 24.08
C ASN A 212 -3.24 -5.86 23.39
N SER A 213 -3.75 -5.59 22.19
CA SER A 213 -4.77 -6.44 21.54
C SER A 213 -4.28 -7.14 20.28
N VAL A 214 -3.19 -6.67 19.66
CA VAL A 214 -2.60 -7.29 18.48
C VAL A 214 -1.39 -8.13 18.90
N PRO A 215 -1.40 -9.46 18.66
CA PRO A 215 -0.24 -10.30 18.91
C PRO A 215 0.99 -9.77 18.18
N LYS A 216 2.17 -10.09 18.69
CA LYS A 216 3.42 -9.74 18.01
C LYS A 216 3.40 -10.30 16.59
N THR A 217 3.35 -9.43 15.60
CA THR A 217 3.36 -9.80 14.18
C THR A 217 4.60 -10.66 13.91
N PRO A 218 4.46 -11.89 13.36
CA PRO A 218 5.61 -12.69 13.01
C PRO A 218 6.43 -12.01 11.91
N LYS A 219 7.70 -12.41 11.75
CA LYS A 219 8.46 -12.06 10.54
C LYS A 219 8.05 -13.02 9.42
N LYS A 220 8.27 -12.63 8.16
CA LYS A 220 8.18 -13.56 7.03
C LYS A 220 8.96 -14.85 7.30
N LEU A 221 8.51 -15.94 6.70
CA LEU A 221 9.22 -17.21 6.75
C LEU A 221 10.61 -17.06 6.11
N SER A 222 11.60 -17.78 6.64
CA SER A 222 12.98 -17.76 6.10
C SER A 222 13.03 -18.26 4.65
N SER A 223 12.15 -19.21 4.30
CA SER A 223 11.98 -19.76 2.95
C SER A 223 11.30 -18.80 1.96
N GLN A 224 10.59 -17.78 2.45
CA GLN A 224 9.85 -16.83 1.61
C GLN A 224 10.76 -15.69 1.15
N LYS A 225 10.79 -15.42 -0.15
CA LYS A 225 11.47 -14.23 -0.70
C LYS A 225 10.67 -12.97 -0.37
N ARG A 226 11.36 -11.87 -0.09
CA ARG A 226 10.72 -10.56 0.13
C ARG A 226 10.07 -10.07 -1.17
N THR A 227 8.86 -9.53 -1.09
CA THR A 227 8.23 -8.83 -2.22
C THR A 227 8.94 -7.50 -2.49
N LYS A 228 8.81 -6.94 -3.69
CA LYS A 228 9.46 -5.65 -4.00
C LYS A 228 8.72 -4.48 -3.38
N SER A 229 7.41 -4.64 -3.16
CA SER A 229 6.54 -3.61 -2.61
C SER A 229 5.64 -4.17 -1.51
N LEU A 230 5.01 -3.26 -0.77
CA LEU A 230 4.03 -3.59 0.26
C LEU A 230 2.68 -4.05 -0.29
N LEU A 231 2.37 -3.81 -1.57
CA LEU A 231 1.01 -4.01 -2.09
C LEU A 231 0.61 -5.46 -2.17
N LEU A 232 1.52 -6.32 -2.61
CA LEU A 232 1.23 -7.73 -2.79
C LEU A 232 0.85 -8.43 -1.47
N PRO A 233 1.65 -8.34 -0.39
CA PRO A 233 1.24 -8.94 0.88
C PRO A 233 -0.02 -8.27 1.44
N LEU A 234 -0.21 -6.95 1.24
CA LEU A 234 -1.43 -6.28 1.65
C LEU A 234 -2.67 -6.80 0.90
N ILE A 235 -2.61 -6.96 -0.43
CA ILE A 235 -3.68 -7.55 -1.23
C ILE A 235 -4.02 -8.96 -0.74
N ASN A 236 -3.01 -9.76 -0.42
CA ASN A 236 -3.22 -11.13 0.05
C ASN A 236 -3.89 -11.16 1.43
N ILE A 237 -3.54 -10.22 2.33
CA ILE A 237 -4.23 -10.04 3.61
C ILE A 237 -5.70 -9.66 3.37
N LEU A 238 -5.96 -8.69 2.50
CA LEU A 238 -7.31 -8.19 2.21
C LEU A 238 -8.18 -9.23 1.52
N ALA A 239 -7.61 -10.06 0.64
CA ALA A 239 -8.35 -11.11 -0.07
C ALA A 239 -8.73 -12.28 0.86
N ALA A 240 -8.00 -12.46 1.97
CA ALA A 240 -8.32 -13.47 2.96
C ALA A 240 -9.47 -13.04 3.90
N ASP A 241 -9.64 -11.73 4.11
CA ASP A 241 -10.68 -11.17 4.99
C ASP A 241 -12.10 -11.23 4.37
N GLU A 242 -12.19 -11.53 3.06
CA GLU A 242 -13.48 -11.77 2.37
C GLU A 242 -14.05 -13.19 2.61
N GLN A 243 -13.32 -14.09 3.29
CA GLN A 243 -13.69 -15.49 3.52
C GLN A 243 -14.19 -15.72 4.94
#